data_AF-A0A258BDN6-F1
#
_entry.id   AF-A0A258BDN6-F1
#
_cell.length_a   1.000
_cell.length_b   1.000
_cell.length_c   1.000
_cell.angle_alpha   90.00
_cell.angle_beta   90.00
_cell.angle_gamma   90.00
#
_symmetry.space_group_name_H-M   'P 1'
#
loop_
_entity.id
_entity.type
_entity.pdbx_description
1 polymer ?
#
loop_
_entity_poly.entity_id
_entity_poly.type
_entity_poly.pdbx_seq_one_letter_code
_entity_poly.pdbx_strand_id
1 'polypeptide(L)' 'GYLIVDRAGLSVLRDPYSAKPYVLFYTTKRVGGGVQNFDAIKVMKFSAS' A
#
# COMPACT_ATOMS: atom_id res chain seq x y z
N GLY A 1 0.67 -3.03 18.84
CA GLY A 1 -0.20 -3.41 17.73
C GLY A 1 0.35 -2.84 16.44
N TYR A 2 -0.16 -3.29 15.30
CA TYR A 2 0.19 -2.76 13.99
C TYR A 2 -0.88 -1.76 13.53
N LEU A 3 -0.45 -0.58 13.10
CA LEU A 3 -1.36 0.47 12.66
C LEU A 3 -1.17 0.68 11.16
N ILE A 4 -2.27 0.59 10.42
CA ILE A 4 -2.34 0.83 8.98
C ILE A 4 -2.93 2.23 8.78
N VAL A 5 -2.26 3.06 7.97
CA VAL A 5 -2.69 4.41 7.61
C VAL A 5 -2.93 4.49 6.11
N ASP A 6 -4.15 4.88 5.74
CA ASP A 6 -4.50 5.28 4.38
C ASP A 6 -4.68 6.80 4.32
N ARG A 7 -4.09 7.47 3.33
CA ARG A 7 -4.17 8.94 3.20
C ARG A 7 -5.53 9.39 2.66
N ALA A 8 -5.95 8.74 1.58
CA ALA A 8 -7.23 8.88 0.89
C ALA A 8 -7.43 7.60 0.06
N GLY A 9 -8.65 7.35 -0.40
CA GLY A 9 -8.98 6.16 -1.21
C GLY A 9 -8.17 6.05 -2.52
N LEU A 10 -8.60 5.14 -3.40
CA LEU A 10 -7.98 4.98 -4.72
C LEU A 10 -8.31 6.17 -5.63
N SER A 11 -7.29 6.76 -6.27
CA SER A 11 -7.45 7.78 -7.29
C SER A 11 -7.20 7.20 -8.67
N VAL A 12 -8.09 7.48 -9.62
CA VAL A 12 -7.99 7.00 -11.01
C VAL A 12 -7.80 8.19 -11.96
N LEU A 13 -6.70 8.20 -12.70
CA LEU A 13 -6.46 9.11 -13.81
C LEU A 13 -6.77 8.39 -15.12
N ARG A 14 -7.55 9.03 -15.99
CA ARG A 14 -7.77 8.59 -17.37
C ARG A 14 -7.02 9.52 -18.30
N ASP A 15 -6.12 8.97 -19.11
CA ASP A 15 -5.33 9.73 -20.08
C ASP A 15 -5.66 9.29 -21.52
N PRO A 16 -6.46 10.08 -22.26
CA PRO A 16 -6.78 9.84 -23.66
C PRO A 16 -5.78 10.47 -24.64
N TYR A 17 -4.68 11.07 -24.18
CA TYR A 17 -3.80 11.90 -25.00
C TYR A 17 -2.43 11.26 -25.26
N SER A 18 -1.83 10.61 -24.27
CA SER A 18 -0.44 10.12 -24.39
C SER A 18 -0.25 8.96 -25.38
N ALA A 19 -1.27 8.13 -25.62
CA ALA A 19 -1.15 6.98 -26.50
C ALA A 19 -2.41 6.77 -27.36
N LYS A 20 -2.57 7.55 -28.43
CA LYS A 20 -3.67 7.34 -29.40
C LYS A 20 -3.50 5.98 -30.11
N PRO A 21 -4.57 5.18 -30.33
CA PRO A 21 -5.99 5.46 -30.12
C PRO A 21 -6.56 5.02 -28.75
N TYR A 22 -5.72 4.69 -27.77
CA TYR A 22 -6.12 4.08 -26.50
C TYR A 22 -6.30 5.11 -25.38
N VAL A 23 -7.17 4.79 -24.42
CA VAL A 23 -7.30 5.54 -23.16
C VAL A 23 -6.58 4.76 -22.08
N LEU A 24 -5.54 5.36 -21.51
CA LEU A 24 -4.78 4.77 -20.42
C LEU A 24 -5.45 5.06 -19.08
N PHE A 25 -5.47 4.07 -18.19
CA PHE A 25 -5.98 4.20 -16.83
C PHE A 25 -4.84 4.03 -15.84
N TYR A 26 -4.51 5.09 -15.11
CA TYR A 26 -3.48 5.05 -14.08
C TYR A 26 -4.13 5.19 -12.71
N THR A 27 -4.00 4.16 -11.88
CA THR A 27 -4.56 4.15 -10.53
C THR A 27 -3.45 4.35 -9.51
N THR A 28 -3.66 5.28 -8.57
CA THR A 28 -2.71 5.55 -7.50
C THR A 28 -3.39 5.37 -6.15
N LYS A 29 -2.70 4.69 -5.24
CA LYS A 29 -3.07 4.60 -3.83
C LYS A 29 -1.83 4.86 -2.98
N ARG A 30 -1.99 5.65 -1.92
CA ARG A 30 -0.93 5.89 -0.92
C ARG A 30 -1.37 5.27 0.40
N VAL A 31 -0.69 4.18 0.77
CA VAL A 31 -0.89 3.45 2.01
C VAL A 31 0.43 3.42 2.79
N GLY A 32 0.34 3.30 4.11
CA GLY A 32 1.50 3.14 4.99
C GLY A 32 1.10 2.34 6.22
N GLY A 33 2.09 1.87 6.98
CA GLY A 33 1.80 1.15 8.20
C GLY A 33 3.05 0.88 9.02
N GLY A 34 2.86 0.73 10.33
CA GLY A 34 3.96 0.53 11.26
C GLY A 34 3.52 -0.11 12.57
N VAL A 35 4.47 -0.75 13.25
CA VAL A 35 4.24 -1.27 14.59
C VAL A 35 4.23 -0.09 15.57
N GLN A 36 3.09 0.15 16.20
CA GLN A 36 2.92 1.26 17.14
C GLN A 36 3.22 0.83 18.58
N ASN A 37 3.07 -0.46 18.89
CA ASN A 37 3.47 -1.04 20.17
C ASN A 37 4.09 -2.42 19.91
N PHE A 38 5.37 -2.55 20.26
CA PHE A 38 6.21 -3.72 20.03
C PHE A 38 5.92 -4.87 21.00
N ASP A 39 5.47 -4.58 22.23
CA ASP A 39 5.14 -5.61 23.22
C ASP A 39 3.91 -6.43 22.82
N ALA A 40 3.06 -5.87 21.97
CA ALA A 40 1.86 -6.52 21.48
C ALA A 40 2.12 -7.54 20.35
N ILE A 41 3.35 -7.64 19.81
CA ILE A 41 3.70 -8.57 18.74
C ILE A 41 4.97 -9.33 19.14
N LYS A 42 4.81 -10.61 19.50
CA LYS A 42 5.93 -11.52 19.76
C LYS A 42 6.01 -12.56 18.66
N VAL A 43 7.19 -12.70 18.07
CA VAL A 43 7.44 -13.66 16.99
C VAL A 43 8.33 -14.77 17.53
N MET A 44 7.93 -16.03 17.30
CA MET A 44 8.77 -17.17 17.64
C MET A 44 9.71 -17.45 16.47
N LYS A 45 11.01 -17.33 16.70
CA LYS A 45 12.03 -17.71 15.72
C LYS A 45 12.30 -19.20 15.85
N PHE A 46 11.84 -19.99 14.88
CA PHE A 46 12.28 -21.37 14.74
C PHE A 46 13.63 -21.39 14.00
N SER A 47 14.65 -21.97 14.61
CA SER A 47 15.97 -22.17 14.03
C SER A 47 16.42 -23.58 14.39
N ALA A 48 16.76 -24.39 13.40
CA ALA A 48 17.52 -25.61 13.61
C ALA A 48 18.98 -25.24 13.38
N SER A 49 19.73 -25.19 14.47
CA SER A 49 21.19 -25.03 14.60
C SER A 49 21.89 -24.21 13.51
#